data_AF-A0A520BFB8-F1
#
_entry.id   AF-A0A520BFB8-F1
#
_cell.length_a   1.000
_cell.length_b   1.000
_cell.length_c   1.000
_cell.angle_alpha   90.00
_cell.angle_beta   90.00
_cell.angle_gamma   90.00
#
_symmetry.space_group_name_H-M   'P 1'
#
loop_
_entity.id
_entity.type
_entity.pdbx_description
1 polymer ?
#
loop_
_entity_poly.entity_id
_entity_poly.type
_entity_poly.pdbx_seq_one_letter_code
_entity_poly.pdbx_strand_id
1 'polypeptide(L)'
;FIGENLISKIGILILVIGVGIGAKYAIDKELLSPLTRIILGYLVGVGLTGFALKLKEKYESFSAVLLSGAMAIMYFITYAAYDFYALINQPTAFALMVVFTCFTVFAAIKYNKQVIAHIGLVGAYAVPFLLSNGSGQVAVLFSYMTIINIGILVLSFKKHWKPLFYLSFFFSWVIFASWLASDYKTEQFALAMTFASIFFAVFYGCNLAYKLRKTELFGISDVIVILANSFVFYGIGYYLLTGLKSGGELLGLFTLANAIIISF
;
A
#
# COMPACT_ATOMS: atom_id res chain seq x y z
N PHE A 1 28.38 -19.35 -19.23
CA PHE A 1 27.26 -18.98 -18.35
C PHE A 1 27.21 -17.50 -17.92
N ILE A 2 28.31 -16.72 -17.88
CA ILE A 2 28.25 -15.27 -17.56
C ILE A 2 27.76 -14.42 -18.76
N GLY A 3 28.12 -14.77 -20.00
CA GLY A 3 27.76 -14.00 -21.20
C GLY A 3 26.28 -14.08 -21.61
N GLU A 4 25.63 -15.23 -21.41
CA GLU A 4 24.22 -15.45 -21.80
C GLU A 4 23.25 -14.59 -20.95
N ASN A 5 23.55 -14.45 -19.66
CA ASN A 5 22.78 -13.60 -18.74
C ASN A 5 23.02 -12.10 -18.99
N LEU A 6 24.20 -11.72 -19.52
CA LEU A 6 24.51 -10.33 -19.86
C LEU A 6 23.81 -9.89 -21.14
N ILE A 7 23.87 -10.71 -22.20
CA ILE A 7 23.21 -10.44 -23.49
C ILE A 7 21.69 -10.36 -23.31
N SER A 8 21.09 -11.28 -22.53
CA SER A 8 19.66 -11.25 -22.24
C SER A 8 19.23 -9.98 -21.50
N LYS A 9 19.99 -9.53 -20.49
CA LYS A 9 19.72 -8.28 -19.77
C LYS A 9 19.84 -7.05 -20.68
N ILE A 10 20.86 -7.00 -21.54
CA ILE A 10 21.03 -5.92 -22.52
C ILE A 10 19.87 -5.91 -23.52
N GLY A 11 19.45 -7.08 -24.01
CA GLY A 11 18.31 -7.20 -24.91
C GLY A 11 17.01 -6.71 -24.28
N ILE A 12 16.73 -7.08 -23.02
CA ILE A 12 15.59 -6.58 -22.26
C ILE A 12 15.68 -5.05 -22.12
N LEU A 13 16.85 -4.52 -21.77
CA LEU A 13 17.05 -3.09 -21.60
C LEU A 13 16.77 -2.32 -22.90
N ILE A 14 17.33 -2.77 -24.03
CA ILE A 14 17.11 -2.15 -25.34
C ILE A 14 15.64 -2.22 -25.73
N LEU A 15 14.97 -3.36 -25.51
CA LEU A 15 13.55 -3.53 -25.81
C LEU A 15 12.69 -2.59 -24.96
N VAL A 16 12.96 -2.48 -23.66
CA VAL A 16 12.25 -1.55 -22.77
C VAL A 16 12.45 -0.10 -23.22
N ILE A 17 13.69 0.30 -23.57
CA ILE A 17 13.98 1.65 -24.07
C ILE A 17 13.26 1.89 -25.41
N GLY A 18 13.33 0.95 -26.35
CA GLY A 18 12.70 1.07 -27.66
C GLY A 18 11.17 1.19 -27.57
N VAL A 19 10.54 0.36 -26.74
CA VAL A 19 9.10 0.46 -26.45
C VAL A 19 8.78 1.80 -25.79
N GLY A 20 9.58 2.25 -24.83
CA GLY A 20 9.39 3.53 -24.16
C GLY A 20 9.49 4.73 -25.11
N ILE A 21 10.50 4.77 -25.96
CA ILE A 21 10.69 5.82 -26.98
C ILE A 21 9.57 5.78 -28.01
N GLY A 22 9.21 4.59 -28.51
CA GLY A 22 8.13 4.43 -29.49
C GLY A 22 6.78 4.86 -28.93
N ALA A 23 6.46 4.48 -27.70
CA ALA A 23 5.24 4.90 -27.01
C ALA A 23 5.22 6.43 -26.81
N LYS A 24 6.34 7.01 -26.34
CA LYS A 24 6.46 8.47 -26.20
C LYS A 24 6.29 9.18 -27.54
N TYR A 25 6.93 8.71 -28.61
CA TYR A 25 6.79 9.30 -29.94
C TYR A 25 5.33 9.27 -30.43
N ALA A 26 4.65 8.14 -30.24
CA ALA A 26 3.22 8.01 -30.58
C ALA A 26 2.33 8.95 -29.77
N ILE A 27 2.72 9.23 -28.52
CA ILE A 27 2.04 10.19 -27.64
C ILE A 27 2.29 11.64 -28.10
N ASP A 28 3.56 12.00 -28.29
CA ASP A 28 4.02 13.36 -28.62
C ASP A 28 3.58 13.82 -30.00
N LYS A 29 3.41 12.89 -30.94
CA LYS A 29 2.89 13.16 -32.30
C LYS A 29 1.38 12.93 -32.43
N GLU A 30 0.69 12.73 -31.31
CA GLU A 30 -0.77 12.50 -31.27
C GLU A 30 -1.26 11.36 -32.18
N LEU A 31 -0.39 10.40 -32.49
CA LEU A 31 -0.70 9.26 -33.38
C LEU A 31 -1.77 8.35 -32.77
N LEU A 32 -1.87 8.33 -31.44
CA LEU A 32 -2.89 7.61 -30.69
C LEU A 32 -3.68 8.59 -29.84
N SER A 33 -5.01 8.55 -29.95
CA SER A 33 -5.89 9.34 -29.06
C SER A 33 -5.76 8.89 -27.61
N PRO A 34 -6.01 9.77 -26.61
CA PRO A 34 -6.01 9.40 -25.19
C PRO A 34 -6.87 8.16 -24.88
N LEU A 35 -8.07 8.08 -25.46
CA LEU A 35 -8.96 6.94 -25.29
C LEU A 35 -8.32 5.64 -25.82
N THR A 36 -7.72 5.68 -27.01
CA THR A 36 -7.04 4.52 -27.61
C THR A 36 -5.90 4.04 -26.73
N ARG A 37 -5.11 4.95 -26.13
CA ARG A 37 -4.01 4.61 -25.21
C ARG A 37 -4.52 3.86 -23.98
N ILE A 38 -5.62 4.33 -23.39
CA ILE A 38 -6.23 3.69 -22.22
C ILE A 38 -6.80 2.31 -22.58
N ILE A 39 -7.52 2.18 -23.70
CA ILE A 39 -8.06 0.89 -24.17
C ILE A 39 -6.92 -0.12 -24.42
N LEU A 40 -5.87 0.28 -25.15
CA LEU A 40 -4.72 -0.59 -25.40
C LEU A 40 -4.01 -0.99 -24.09
N GLY A 41 -3.86 -0.05 -23.15
CA GLY A 41 -3.31 -0.33 -21.83
C GLY A 41 -4.10 -1.40 -21.07
N TYR A 42 -5.42 -1.28 -21.04
CA TYR A 42 -6.28 -2.31 -20.45
C TYR A 42 -6.20 -3.65 -21.19
N LEU A 43 -6.18 -3.64 -22.53
CA LEU A 43 -6.04 -4.87 -23.32
C LEU A 43 -4.72 -5.59 -23.02
N VAL A 44 -3.62 -4.85 -22.90
CA VAL A 44 -2.32 -5.39 -22.47
C VAL A 44 -2.41 -5.96 -21.05
N GLY A 45 -2.99 -5.22 -20.11
CA GLY A 45 -3.16 -5.70 -18.73
C GLY A 45 -4.01 -6.98 -18.64
N VAL A 46 -5.14 -7.05 -19.37
CA VAL A 46 -6.00 -8.24 -19.40
C VAL A 46 -5.28 -9.39 -20.09
N GLY A 47 -4.61 -9.13 -21.22
CA GLY A 47 -3.84 -10.12 -21.96
C GLY A 47 -2.73 -10.74 -21.12
N LEU A 48 -1.96 -9.92 -20.41
CA LEU A 48 -0.92 -10.38 -19.48
C LEU A 48 -1.51 -11.15 -18.30
N THR A 49 -2.65 -10.72 -17.77
CA THR A 49 -3.37 -11.45 -16.71
C THR A 49 -3.79 -12.84 -17.19
N GLY A 50 -4.41 -12.93 -18.36
CA GLY A 50 -4.82 -14.20 -18.97
C GLY A 50 -3.62 -15.12 -19.26
N PHE A 51 -2.53 -14.56 -19.79
CA PHE A 51 -1.30 -15.30 -20.02
C PHE A 51 -0.67 -15.80 -18.72
N ALA A 52 -0.62 -14.96 -17.68
CA ALA A 52 -0.16 -15.35 -16.36
C ALA A 52 -0.98 -16.52 -15.81
N LEU A 53 -2.31 -16.44 -15.84
CA LEU A 53 -3.19 -17.51 -15.36
C LEU A 53 -2.96 -18.83 -16.12
N LYS A 54 -2.77 -18.78 -17.44
CA LYS A 54 -2.43 -19.95 -18.26
C LYS A 54 -1.07 -20.56 -17.90
N LEU A 55 -0.07 -19.73 -17.63
CA LEU A 55 1.28 -20.18 -17.26
C LEU A 55 1.37 -20.73 -15.83
N LYS A 56 0.35 -20.50 -14.99
CA LYS A 56 0.38 -20.85 -13.58
C LYS A 56 0.74 -22.32 -13.35
N GLU A 57 0.13 -23.23 -14.12
CA GLU A 57 0.29 -24.68 -13.93
C GLU A 57 1.73 -25.16 -14.14
N LYS A 58 2.46 -24.53 -15.06
CA LYS A 58 3.82 -24.95 -15.45
C LYS A 58 4.93 -24.08 -14.86
N TYR A 59 4.64 -22.79 -14.63
CA TYR A 59 5.63 -21.78 -14.24
C TYR A 59 5.06 -20.82 -13.18
N GLU A 60 4.64 -21.35 -12.03
CA GLU A 60 3.90 -20.60 -11.00
C GLU A 60 4.60 -19.31 -10.53
N SER A 61 5.91 -19.37 -10.24
CA SER A 61 6.65 -18.18 -9.76
C SER A 61 6.76 -17.09 -10.84
N PHE A 62 7.02 -17.47 -12.09
CA PHE A 62 7.06 -16.52 -13.21
C PHE A 62 5.68 -15.93 -13.49
N SER A 63 4.65 -16.79 -13.46
CA SER A 63 3.24 -16.39 -13.57
C SER A 63 2.83 -15.39 -12.48
N ALA A 64 3.26 -15.59 -11.23
CA ALA A 64 2.99 -14.66 -10.13
C ALA A 64 3.59 -13.27 -10.37
N VAL A 65 4.84 -13.21 -10.86
CA VAL A 65 5.50 -11.94 -11.22
C VAL A 65 4.80 -11.28 -12.40
N LEU A 66 4.41 -12.06 -13.41
CA LEU A 66 3.72 -11.56 -14.59
C LEU A 66 2.34 -10.98 -14.24
N LEU A 67 1.56 -11.69 -13.40
CA LEU A 67 0.27 -11.22 -12.89
C LEU A 67 0.43 -9.93 -12.09
N SER A 68 1.46 -9.87 -11.27
CA SER A 68 1.80 -8.68 -10.48
C SER A 68 2.11 -7.47 -11.37
N GLY A 69 2.87 -7.67 -12.45
CA GLY A 69 3.11 -6.63 -13.46
C GLY A 69 1.83 -6.21 -14.19
N ALA A 70 0.97 -7.16 -14.52
CA ALA A 70 -0.33 -6.86 -15.13
C ALA A 70 -1.21 -5.99 -14.23
N MET A 71 -1.25 -6.26 -12.92
CA MET A 71 -1.99 -5.44 -11.97
C MET A 71 -1.40 -4.04 -11.86
N ALA A 72 -0.06 -3.89 -11.80
CA ALA A 72 0.58 -2.58 -11.80
C ALA A 72 0.19 -1.75 -13.05
N ILE A 73 0.12 -2.39 -14.23
CA ILE A 73 -0.37 -1.74 -15.46
C ILE A 73 -1.82 -1.30 -15.30
N MET A 74 -2.71 -2.15 -14.77
CA MET A 74 -4.11 -1.80 -14.56
C MET A 74 -4.27 -0.58 -13.66
N TYR A 75 -3.56 -0.53 -12.52
CA TYR A 75 -3.57 0.65 -11.64
C TYR A 75 -3.12 1.90 -12.37
N PHE A 76 -1.98 1.82 -13.07
CA PHE A 76 -1.41 2.97 -13.77
C PHE A 76 -2.33 3.48 -14.87
N ILE A 77 -2.90 2.60 -15.68
CA ILE A 77 -3.83 2.97 -16.76
C ILE A 77 -5.12 3.56 -16.20
N THR A 78 -5.62 3.05 -15.07
CA THR A 78 -6.79 3.64 -14.39
C THR A 78 -6.48 5.05 -13.88
N TYR A 79 -5.32 5.23 -13.26
CA TYR A 79 -4.86 6.53 -12.79
C TYR A 79 -4.69 7.51 -13.95
N ALA A 80 -4.01 7.12 -15.03
CA ALA A 80 -3.82 7.97 -16.20
C ALA A 80 -5.15 8.35 -16.87
N ALA A 81 -6.13 7.43 -16.91
CA ALA A 81 -7.46 7.72 -17.42
C ALA A 81 -8.19 8.79 -16.60
N TYR A 82 -7.98 8.82 -15.29
CA TYR A 82 -8.54 9.83 -14.38
C TYR A 82 -7.77 11.15 -14.44
N ASP A 83 -6.47 11.12 -14.12
CA ASP A 83 -5.69 12.32 -13.82
C ASP A 83 -5.10 12.96 -15.08
N PHE A 84 -4.54 12.16 -15.98
CA PHE A 84 -3.81 12.69 -17.15
C PHE A 84 -4.75 13.02 -18.31
N TYR A 85 -5.86 12.30 -18.43
CA TYR A 85 -6.75 12.41 -19.58
C TYR A 85 -8.20 12.77 -19.23
N ALA A 86 -8.56 12.85 -17.94
CA ALA A 86 -9.91 13.19 -17.48
C ALA A 86 -11.05 12.39 -18.17
N LEU A 87 -10.77 11.14 -18.57
CA LEU A 87 -11.71 10.28 -19.28
C LEU A 87 -12.72 9.62 -18.34
N ILE A 88 -12.36 9.47 -17.07
CA ILE A 88 -13.23 8.90 -16.03
C ILE A 88 -13.20 9.80 -14.80
N ASN A 89 -14.30 9.82 -14.05
CA ASN A 89 -14.38 10.57 -12.79
C ASN A 89 -13.67 9.83 -11.63
N GLN A 90 -13.36 10.56 -10.56
CA GLN A 90 -12.68 10.05 -9.38
C GLN A 90 -13.38 8.83 -8.74
N PRO A 91 -14.72 8.80 -8.56
CA PRO A 91 -15.40 7.62 -8.00
C PRO A 91 -15.25 6.36 -8.86
N THR A 92 -15.30 6.50 -10.20
CA THR A 92 -15.13 5.36 -11.12
C THR A 92 -13.71 4.81 -11.06
N ALA A 93 -12.71 5.70 -11.05
CA ALA A 93 -11.31 5.31 -10.90
C ALA A 93 -11.07 4.58 -9.57
N PHE A 94 -11.62 5.12 -8.47
CA PHE A 94 -11.54 4.50 -7.15
C PHE A 94 -12.17 3.11 -7.12
N ALA A 95 -13.39 2.96 -7.67
CA ALA A 95 -14.09 1.68 -7.75
C ALA A 95 -13.29 0.63 -8.53
N LEU A 96 -12.73 1.00 -9.69
CA LEU A 96 -11.89 0.11 -10.50
C LEU A 96 -10.63 -0.32 -9.74
N MET A 97 -9.93 0.64 -9.12
CA MET A 97 -8.73 0.33 -8.32
C MET A 97 -9.05 -0.59 -7.14
N VAL A 98 -10.19 -0.43 -6.48
CA VAL A 98 -10.65 -1.36 -5.43
C VAL A 98 -10.89 -2.75 -6.00
N VAL A 99 -11.53 -2.88 -7.16
CA VAL A 99 -11.73 -4.17 -7.84
C VAL A 99 -10.39 -4.83 -8.14
N PHE A 100 -9.40 -4.08 -8.63
CA PHE A 100 -8.05 -4.60 -8.86
C PHE A 100 -7.35 -5.00 -7.57
N THR A 101 -7.52 -4.25 -6.47
CA THR A 101 -7.00 -4.63 -5.15
C THR A 101 -7.59 -5.96 -4.71
N CYS A 102 -8.92 -6.10 -4.76
CA CYS A 102 -9.62 -7.31 -4.37
C CYS A 102 -9.19 -8.51 -5.21
N PHE A 103 -9.08 -8.34 -6.53
CA PHE A 103 -8.57 -9.37 -7.42
C PHE A 103 -7.13 -9.75 -7.09
N THR A 104 -6.25 -8.77 -6.84
CA THR A 104 -4.84 -9.00 -6.50
C THR A 104 -4.70 -9.77 -5.19
N VAL A 105 -5.48 -9.41 -4.16
CA VAL A 105 -5.53 -10.13 -2.89
C VAL A 105 -6.03 -11.57 -3.08
N PHE A 106 -7.13 -11.74 -3.82
CA PHE A 106 -7.66 -13.07 -4.15
C PHE A 106 -6.62 -13.92 -4.89
N ALA A 107 -5.96 -13.34 -5.89
CA ALA A 107 -4.91 -14.01 -6.63
C ALA A 107 -3.71 -14.37 -5.75
N ALA A 108 -3.27 -13.46 -4.86
CA ALA A 108 -2.19 -13.75 -3.92
C ALA A 108 -2.52 -14.98 -3.04
N ILE A 109 -3.76 -15.09 -2.57
CA ILE A 109 -4.23 -16.24 -1.79
C ILE A 109 -4.24 -17.51 -2.65
N LYS A 110 -4.76 -17.45 -3.88
CA LYS A 110 -4.89 -18.60 -4.80
C LYS A 110 -3.55 -19.09 -5.36
N TYR A 111 -2.59 -18.19 -5.53
CA TYR A 111 -1.22 -18.52 -5.89
C TYR A 111 -0.39 -18.90 -4.67
N ASN A 112 -0.82 -18.52 -3.47
CA ASN A 112 -0.03 -18.62 -2.25
C ASN A 112 1.36 -17.96 -2.40
N LYS A 113 1.44 -16.85 -3.16
CA LYS A 113 2.68 -16.12 -3.43
C LYS A 113 2.62 -14.73 -2.83
N GLN A 114 3.54 -14.47 -1.91
CA GLN A 114 3.64 -13.19 -1.23
C GLN A 114 3.95 -12.02 -2.18
N VAL A 115 4.69 -12.26 -3.28
CA VAL A 115 5.03 -11.21 -4.27
C VAL A 115 3.79 -10.50 -4.81
N ILE A 116 2.70 -11.24 -5.07
CA ILE A 116 1.43 -10.66 -5.55
C ILE A 116 0.80 -9.76 -4.49
N ALA A 117 0.83 -10.18 -3.23
CA ALA A 117 0.31 -9.40 -2.11
C ALA A 117 1.07 -8.09 -1.89
N HIS A 118 2.39 -8.06 -2.13
CA HIS A 118 3.18 -6.84 -2.03
C HIS A 118 2.72 -5.79 -3.04
N ILE A 119 2.43 -6.21 -4.28
CA ILE A 119 1.93 -5.30 -5.30
C ILE A 119 0.51 -4.82 -4.97
N GLY A 120 -0.35 -5.70 -4.45
CA GLY A 120 -1.65 -5.29 -3.93
C GLY A 120 -1.55 -4.29 -2.78
N LEU A 121 -0.58 -4.46 -1.88
CA LEU A 121 -0.30 -3.53 -0.79
C LEU A 121 0.12 -2.16 -1.31
N VAL A 122 1.13 -2.11 -2.18
CA VAL A 122 1.62 -0.85 -2.77
C VAL A 122 0.51 -0.15 -3.55
N GLY A 123 -0.24 -0.90 -4.37
CA GLY A 123 -1.38 -0.38 -5.12
C GLY A 123 -2.45 0.21 -4.20
N ALA A 124 -2.85 -0.51 -3.15
CA ALA A 124 -3.84 -0.05 -2.18
C ALA A 124 -3.41 1.24 -1.48
N TYR A 125 -2.19 1.31 -0.93
CA TYR A 125 -1.72 2.53 -0.27
C TYR A 125 -1.55 3.72 -1.23
N ALA A 126 -1.30 3.47 -2.52
CA ALA A 126 -1.20 4.53 -3.51
C ALA A 126 -2.55 5.15 -3.90
N VAL A 127 -3.67 4.38 -3.86
CA VAL A 127 -4.99 4.83 -4.36
C VAL A 127 -5.41 6.19 -3.82
N PRO A 128 -5.40 6.45 -2.50
CA PRO A 128 -5.89 7.73 -1.98
C PRO A 128 -5.04 8.93 -2.41
N PHE A 129 -3.73 8.73 -2.62
CA PHE A 129 -2.83 9.77 -3.08
C PHE A 129 -2.99 10.03 -4.58
N LEU A 130 -3.06 8.97 -5.37
CA LEU A 130 -3.28 9.04 -6.81
C LEU A 130 -4.63 9.67 -7.14
N LEU A 131 -5.66 9.41 -6.34
CA LEU A 131 -7.00 9.91 -6.57
C LEU A 131 -7.34 11.13 -5.69
N SER A 132 -6.36 11.70 -4.98
CA SER A 132 -6.61 12.89 -4.16
C SER A 132 -6.95 14.07 -5.06
N ASN A 133 -8.01 14.79 -4.72
CA ASN A 133 -8.40 16.05 -5.36
C ASN A 133 -8.02 17.28 -4.50
N GLY A 134 -7.14 17.10 -3.50
CA GLY A 134 -6.75 18.18 -2.59
C GLY A 134 -7.84 18.65 -1.63
N SER A 135 -8.98 17.96 -1.56
CA SER A 135 -10.12 18.33 -0.69
C SER A 135 -9.84 18.26 0.81
N GLY A 136 -8.65 17.82 1.23
CA GLY A 136 -8.29 17.72 2.64
C GLY A 136 -9.17 16.74 3.43
N GLN A 137 -9.82 15.79 2.77
CA GLN A 137 -10.67 14.76 3.40
C GLN A 137 -9.83 13.66 4.06
N VAL A 138 -9.02 14.05 5.04
CA VAL A 138 -8.10 13.17 5.77
C VAL A 138 -8.84 12.04 6.48
N ALA A 139 -10.06 12.29 6.95
CA ALA A 139 -10.91 11.26 7.54
C ALA A 139 -11.11 10.08 6.58
N VAL A 140 -11.37 10.35 5.29
CA VAL A 140 -11.57 9.33 4.27
C VAL A 140 -10.27 8.56 4.01
N LEU A 141 -9.14 9.26 3.93
CA LEU A 141 -7.81 8.66 3.78
C LEU A 141 -7.52 7.67 4.91
N PHE A 142 -7.63 8.10 6.16
CA PHE A 142 -7.30 7.24 7.29
C PHE A 142 -8.32 6.13 7.52
N SER A 143 -9.62 6.37 7.28
CA SER A 143 -10.63 5.30 7.28
C SER A 143 -10.32 4.23 6.24
N TYR A 144 -9.97 4.63 5.01
CA TYR A 144 -9.55 3.70 3.97
C TYR A 144 -8.30 2.92 4.38
N MET A 145 -7.28 3.60 4.90
CA MET A 145 -6.06 2.94 5.39
C MET A 145 -6.34 1.97 6.53
N THR A 146 -7.26 2.26 7.45
CA THR A 146 -7.68 1.32 8.50
C THR A 146 -8.22 0.02 7.89
N ILE A 147 -9.08 0.11 6.87
CA ILE A 147 -9.66 -1.06 6.20
C ILE A 147 -8.55 -1.86 5.51
N ILE A 148 -7.65 -1.20 4.79
CA ILE A 148 -6.50 -1.84 4.12
C ILE A 148 -5.57 -2.52 5.14
N ASN A 149 -5.26 -1.84 6.25
CA ASN A 149 -4.47 -2.40 7.34
C ASN A 149 -5.10 -3.67 7.88
N ILE A 150 -6.37 -3.63 8.27
CA ILE A 150 -7.06 -4.82 8.79
C ILE A 150 -7.02 -5.96 7.77
N GLY A 151 -7.28 -5.69 6.49
CA GLY A 151 -7.22 -6.69 5.42
C GLY A 151 -5.83 -7.32 5.25
N ILE A 152 -4.77 -6.51 5.19
CA ILE A 152 -3.38 -6.97 5.06
C ILE A 152 -2.97 -7.78 6.29
N LEU A 153 -3.36 -7.35 7.49
CA LEU A 153 -3.01 -8.01 8.73
C LEU A 153 -3.71 -9.37 8.85
N VAL A 154 -5.00 -9.46 8.50
CA VAL A 154 -5.72 -10.74 8.44
C VAL A 154 -5.04 -11.69 7.44
N LEU A 155 -4.65 -11.19 6.27
CA LEU A 155 -3.96 -11.98 5.25
C LEU A 155 -2.58 -12.44 5.72
N SER A 156 -1.78 -11.50 6.25
CA SER A 156 -0.45 -11.72 6.77
C SER A 156 -0.48 -12.76 7.89
N PHE A 157 -1.45 -12.67 8.79
CA PHE A 157 -1.63 -13.60 9.91
C PHE A 157 -2.02 -15.00 9.43
N LYS A 158 -3.01 -15.10 8.54
CA LYS A 158 -3.44 -16.39 7.98
C LYS A 158 -2.32 -17.09 7.20
N LYS A 159 -1.49 -16.34 6.46
CA LYS A 159 -0.46 -16.88 5.57
C LYS A 159 0.96 -16.85 6.14
N HIS A 160 1.16 -16.31 7.34
CA HIS A 160 2.48 -16.12 7.98
C HIS A 160 3.44 -15.25 7.15
N TRP A 161 2.89 -14.27 6.43
CA TRP A 161 3.66 -13.37 5.58
C TRP A 161 4.08 -12.13 6.37
N LYS A 162 4.96 -12.29 7.37
CA LYS A 162 5.45 -11.21 8.24
C LYS A 162 5.96 -9.96 7.48
N PRO A 163 6.61 -10.07 6.30
CA PRO A 163 7.03 -8.86 5.58
C PRO A 163 5.87 -7.96 5.12
N LEU A 164 4.66 -8.51 4.86
CA LEU A 164 3.48 -7.69 4.58
C LEU A 164 3.05 -6.88 5.80
N PHE A 165 3.13 -7.49 6.99
CA PHE A 165 2.86 -6.81 8.25
C PHE A 165 3.82 -5.63 8.43
N TYR A 166 5.14 -5.84 8.26
CA TYR A 166 6.15 -4.79 8.40
C TYR A 166 5.99 -3.65 7.39
N LEU A 167 5.68 -3.97 6.13
CA LEU A 167 5.44 -2.94 5.11
C LEU A 167 4.17 -2.14 5.39
N SER A 168 3.09 -2.80 5.80
CA SER A 168 1.84 -2.12 6.18
C SER A 168 2.05 -1.18 7.36
N PHE A 169 2.82 -1.64 8.37
CA PHE A 169 3.23 -0.84 9.51
C PHE A 169 4.02 0.40 9.08
N PHE A 170 5.08 0.20 8.29
CA PHE A 170 5.95 1.26 7.83
C PHE A 170 5.19 2.31 7.02
N PHE A 171 4.46 1.90 5.98
CA PHE A 171 3.72 2.84 5.14
C PHE A 171 2.63 3.57 5.93
N SER A 172 1.92 2.90 6.83
CA SER A 172 0.86 3.54 7.62
C SER A 172 1.39 4.68 8.48
N TRP A 173 2.48 4.45 9.22
CA TRP A 173 3.06 5.46 10.08
C TRP A 173 3.79 6.55 9.30
N VAL A 174 4.47 6.22 8.19
CA VAL A 174 5.09 7.22 7.32
C VAL A 174 4.04 8.14 6.72
N ILE A 175 2.96 7.59 6.16
CA ILE A 175 1.86 8.38 5.61
C ILE A 175 1.23 9.28 6.68
N PHE A 176 0.94 8.72 7.85
CA PHE A 176 0.36 9.48 8.97
C PHE A 176 1.29 10.61 9.41
N ALA A 177 2.57 10.33 9.60
CA ALA A 177 3.58 11.31 10.03
C ALA A 177 3.82 12.39 8.96
N SER A 178 3.83 12.02 7.67
CA SER A 178 3.93 12.99 6.57
C SER A 178 2.76 13.97 6.62
N TRP A 179 1.53 13.47 6.71
CA TRP A 179 0.35 14.32 6.85
C TRP A 179 0.40 15.20 8.12
N LEU A 180 0.84 14.62 9.25
CA LEU A 180 0.99 15.34 10.51
C LEU A 180 1.96 16.52 10.40
N ALA A 181 3.03 16.36 9.60
CA ALA A 181 4.05 17.38 9.42
C ALA A 181 3.68 18.45 8.37
N SER A 182 2.92 18.10 7.34
CA SER A 182 2.62 19.01 6.22
C SER A 182 1.28 19.73 6.33
N ASP A 183 0.23 19.04 6.75
CA ASP A 183 -1.17 19.48 6.53
C ASP A 183 -2.01 19.54 7.81
N TYR A 184 -1.46 19.12 8.94
CA TYR A 184 -2.19 19.07 10.21
C TYR A 184 -2.61 20.46 10.70
N LYS A 185 -3.86 20.56 11.13
CA LYS A 185 -4.42 21.72 11.82
C LYS A 185 -4.91 21.32 13.22
N THR A 186 -4.77 22.20 14.20
CA THR A 186 -5.18 21.94 15.60
C THR A 186 -6.64 21.52 15.73
N GLU A 187 -7.53 21.97 14.84
CA GLU A 187 -8.94 21.56 14.78
C GLU A 187 -9.12 20.06 14.50
N GLN A 188 -8.14 19.42 13.90
CA GLN A 188 -8.12 18.00 13.56
C GLN A 188 -7.51 17.14 14.67
N PHE A 189 -7.23 17.69 15.85
CA PHE A 189 -6.65 16.97 16.98
C PHE A 189 -7.40 15.67 17.29
N ALA A 190 -8.73 15.73 17.41
CA ALA A 190 -9.55 14.56 17.73
C ALA A 190 -9.45 13.47 16.65
N LEU A 191 -9.41 13.88 15.37
CA LEU A 191 -9.24 12.98 14.24
C LEU A 191 -7.85 12.31 14.27
N ALA A 192 -6.80 13.11 14.43
CA ALA A 192 -5.42 12.61 14.49
C ALA A 192 -5.24 11.62 15.64
N MET A 193 -5.72 11.97 16.84
CA MET A 193 -5.63 11.12 18.02
C MET A 193 -6.42 9.82 17.86
N THR A 194 -7.62 9.89 17.28
CA THR A 194 -8.46 8.71 17.04
C THR A 194 -7.78 7.74 16.08
N PHE A 195 -7.31 8.22 14.92
CA PHE A 195 -6.67 7.35 13.93
C PHE A 195 -5.29 6.85 14.36
N ALA A 196 -4.50 7.65 15.08
CA ALA A 196 -3.26 7.19 15.69
C ALA A 196 -3.52 6.04 16.67
N SER A 197 -4.58 6.15 17.49
CA SER A 197 -4.97 5.10 18.44
C SER A 197 -5.46 3.84 17.73
N ILE A 198 -6.24 3.99 16.65
CA ILE A 198 -6.69 2.86 15.83
C ILE A 198 -5.49 2.15 15.19
N PHE A 199 -4.57 2.87 14.56
CA PHE A 199 -3.39 2.27 13.93
C PHE A 199 -2.52 1.56 14.97
N PHE A 200 -2.26 2.21 16.11
CA PHE A 200 -1.56 1.61 17.23
C PHE A 200 -2.22 0.29 17.67
N ALA A 201 -3.52 0.29 17.94
CA ALA A 201 -4.26 -0.88 18.40
C ALA A 201 -4.27 -2.01 17.37
N VAL A 202 -4.42 -1.67 16.09
CA VAL A 202 -4.44 -2.62 14.98
C VAL A 202 -3.08 -3.33 14.84
N PHE A 203 -1.96 -2.60 14.89
CA PHE A 203 -0.62 -3.21 14.79
C PHE A 203 -0.18 -3.92 16.07
N TYR A 204 -0.53 -3.38 17.25
CA TYR A 204 -0.26 -4.02 18.54
C TYR A 204 -1.04 -5.32 18.67
N GLY A 205 -2.35 -5.30 18.39
CA GLY A 205 -3.23 -6.47 18.44
C GLY A 205 -2.79 -7.57 17.47
N CYS A 206 -2.32 -7.21 16.27
CA CYS A 206 -1.81 -8.20 15.32
C CYS A 206 -0.51 -8.86 15.81
N ASN A 207 0.44 -8.10 16.34
CA ASN A 207 1.66 -8.67 16.97
C ASN A 207 1.31 -9.64 18.11
N LEU A 208 0.39 -9.25 18.98
CA LEU A 208 -0.05 -10.09 20.09
C LEU A 208 -0.73 -11.38 19.59
N ALA A 209 -1.57 -11.28 18.54
CA ALA A 209 -2.21 -12.43 17.92
C ALA A 209 -1.19 -13.42 17.33
N TYR A 210 -0.11 -12.94 16.70
CA TYR A 210 1.00 -13.78 16.23
C TYR A 210 1.60 -14.60 17.37
N LYS A 211 1.91 -13.95 18.49
CA LYS A 211 2.49 -14.60 19.67
C LYS A 211 1.56 -15.67 20.27
N LEU A 212 0.30 -15.30 20.52
CA LEU A 212 -0.66 -16.17 21.23
C LEU A 212 -1.00 -17.45 20.45
N ARG A 213 -1.09 -17.37 19.12
CA ARG A 213 -1.56 -18.51 18.31
C ARG A 213 -0.44 -19.44 17.86
N LYS A 214 0.78 -18.94 17.72
CA LYS A 214 1.90 -19.69 17.11
C LYS A 214 2.98 -20.12 18.09
N THR A 215 2.88 -19.73 19.37
CA THR A 215 3.88 -20.04 20.41
C THR A 215 5.30 -19.74 19.96
N GLU A 216 5.47 -18.72 19.11
CA GLU A 216 6.79 -18.28 18.67
C GLU A 216 7.46 -17.49 19.80
N LEU A 217 8.73 -17.80 20.07
CA LEU A 217 9.58 -16.94 20.88
C LEU A 217 9.72 -15.58 20.18
N PHE A 218 9.67 -14.49 20.94
CA PHE A 218 9.83 -13.15 20.37
C PHE A 218 11.13 -13.07 19.57
N GLY A 219 10.99 -12.97 18.24
CA GLY A 219 12.11 -12.58 17.41
C GLY A 219 12.48 -11.13 17.73
N ILE A 220 13.76 -10.79 17.57
CA ILE A 220 14.24 -9.41 17.73
C ILE A 220 13.42 -8.44 16.87
N SER A 221 12.99 -8.87 15.67
CA SER A 221 12.12 -8.08 14.79
C SER A 221 10.76 -7.77 15.38
N ASP A 222 10.14 -8.72 16.08
CA ASP A 222 8.79 -8.56 16.65
C ASP A 222 8.86 -7.55 17.82
N VAL A 223 9.91 -7.63 18.65
CA VAL A 223 10.19 -6.68 19.73
C VAL A 223 10.44 -5.27 19.17
N ILE A 224 11.28 -5.16 18.13
CA ILE A 224 11.57 -3.89 17.48
C ILE A 224 10.27 -3.24 16.99
N VAL A 225 9.35 -3.99 16.38
CA VAL A 225 8.11 -3.40 15.87
C VAL A 225 7.15 -3.00 17.00
N ILE A 226 7.04 -3.77 18.08
CA ILE A 226 6.22 -3.38 19.24
C ILE A 226 6.76 -2.09 19.87
N LEU A 227 8.07 -2.00 20.08
CA LEU A 227 8.73 -0.82 20.62
C LEU A 227 8.58 0.37 19.66
N ALA A 228 8.78 0.16 18.36
CA ALA A 228 8.59 1.21 17.36
C ALA A 228 7.14 1.69 17.29
N ASN A 229 6.15 0.79 17.33
CA ASN A 229 4.73 1.15 17.33
C ASN A 229 4.39 2.02 18.55
N SER A 230 4.88 1.62 19.72
CA SER A 230 4.66 2.34 20.97
C SER A 230 5.36 3.70 20.97
N PHE A 231 6.60 3.74 20.50
CA PHE A 231 7.39 4.97 20.39
C PHE A 231 6.74 5.97 19.42
N VAL A 232 6.32 5.51 18.24
CA VAL A 232 5.67 6.37 17.24
C VAL A 232 4.33 6.89 17.76
N PHE A 233 3.49 6.03 18.34
CA PHE A 233 2.21 6.45 18.91
C PHE A 233 2.38 7.46 20.04
N TYR A 234 3.31 7.20 20.97
CA TYR A 234 3.63 8.13 22.05
C TYR A 234 4.15 9.47 21.51
N GLY A 235 5.10 9.44 20.55
CA GLY A 235 5.66 10.64 19.95
C GLY A 235 4.61 11.50 19.26
N ILE A 236 3.68 10.88 18.53
CA ILE A 236 2.55 11.57 17.90
C ILE A 236 1.63 12.16 18.97
N GLY A 237 1.23 11.39 19.99
CA GLY A 237 0.36 11.89 21.05
C GLY A 237 0.99 13.04 21.84
N TYR A 238 2.29 12.94 22.14
CA TYR A 238 3.07 14.02 22.76
C TYR A 238 3.07 15.29 21.91
N TYR A 239 3.33 15.17 20.61
CA TYR A 239 3.30 16.30 19.68
C TYR A 239 1.92 16.95 19.60
N LEU A 240 0.87 16.15 19.48
CA LEU A 240 -0.51 16.63 19.41
C LEU A 240 -0.94 17.35 20.70
N LEU A 241 -0.59 16.79 21.87
CA LEU A 241 -0.96 17.34 23.18
C LEU A 241 -0.18 18.60 23.53
N THR A 242 1.12 18.68 23.22
CA THR A 242 1.91 19.91 23.45
C THR A 242 1.44 21.08 22.59
N GLY A 243 0.81 20.82 21.44
CA GLY A 243 0.18 21.84 20.61
C GLY A 243 -1.16 22.39 21.14
N LEU A 244 -1.75 21.80 22.19
CA LEU A 244 -3.00 22.26 22.79
C LEU A 244 -2.75 23.21 23.97
N LYS A 245 -3.49 24.33 24.03
CA LYS A 245 -3.43 25.29 25.16
C LYS A 245 -3.70 24.65 26.54
N SER A 246 -4.43 23.54 26.60
CA SER A 246 -4.75 22.78 27.83
C SER A 246 -4.08 21.40 27.88
N GLY A 247 -3.06 21.15 27.05
CA GLY A 247 -2.50 19.81 26.86
C GLY A 247 -1.62 19.30 28.01
N GLY A 248 -1.12 20.17 28.88
CA GLY A 248 -0.17 19.81 29.94
C GLY A 248 -0.69 18.77 30.94
N GLU A 249 -1.96 18.90 31.37
CA GLU A 249 -2.59 17.95 32.30
C GLU A 249 -2.94 16.63 31.61
N LEU A 250 -3.38 16.70 30.34
CA LEU A 250 -3.68 15.52 29.52
C LEU A 250 -2.43 14.72 29.14
N LEU A 251 -1.28 15.38 29.04
CA LEU A 251 0.00 14.74 28.72
C LEU A 251 0.45 13.78 29.82
N GLY A 252 0.30 14.16 31.10
CA GLY A 252 0.60 13.29 32.23
C GLY A 252 -0.26 12.01 32.22
N LEU A 253 -1.57 12.16 32.02
CA LEU A 253 -2.51 11.04 31.88
C LEU A 253 -2.18 10.15 30.68
N PHE A 254 -1.88 10.74 29.52
CA PHE A 254 -1.52 10.01 28.30
C PHE A 254 -0.22 9.21 28.45
N THR A 255 0.79 9.79 29.10
CA THR A 255 2.06 9.09 29.39
C THR A 255 1.84 7.90 30.32
N LEU A 256 1.05 8.07 31.38
CA LEU A 256 0.70 6.98 32.30
C LEU A 256 -0.06 5.86 31.58
N ALA A 257 -1.05 6.20 30.75
CA ALA A 257 -1.81 5.21 29.98
C ALA A 257 -0.91 4.39 29.04
N ASN A 258 0.01 5.04 28.32
CA ASN A 258 0.97 4.35 27.46
C ASN A 258 1.91 3.44 28.25
N ALA A 259 2.43 3.91 29.38
CA ALA A 259 3.33 3.12 30.22
C ALA A 259 2.67 1.83 30.71
N ILE A 260 1.39 1.89 31.08
CA ILE A 260 0.61 0.70 31.48
C ILE A 260 0.49 -0.28 30.31
N ILE A 261 0.12 0.19 29.11
CA ILE A 261 -0.08 -0.65 27.93
C ILE A 261 1.22 -1.37 27.50
N ILE A 262 2.37 -0.68 27.60
CA ILE A 262 3.68 -1.23 27.19
C ILE A 262 4.24 -2.22 28.21
N SER A 263 3.77 -2.19 29.46
CA SER A 263 4.25 -3.07 30.54
C SER A 263 3.70 -4.51 30.47
N PHE A 264 2.78 -4.79 29.54
CA PHE A 264 2.16 -6.11 29.29
C PHE A 264 2.60 -6.70 27.94
#